data_AF-A0A9P6ET11-F1
#
_entry.id   AF-A0A9P6ET11-F1
#
_cell.length_a   1.000
_cell.length_b   1.000
_cell.length_c   1.000
_cell.angle_alpha   90.00
_cell.angle_beta   90.00
_cell.angle_gamma   90.00
#
_symmetry.space_group_name_H-M   'P 1'
#
loop_
_entity.id
_entity.type
_entity.pdbx_description
1 polymer ?
#
loop_
_entity_poly.entity_id
_entity_poly.type
_entity_poly.pdbx_seq_one_letter_code
_entity_poly.pdbx_strand_id
1 'polypeptide(L)'
;MSSFIFLLLCLQLSLAASVDPISVIIPTKPTSTHSVRENFLGISFELSFVDEYFGNDSTTIPSTFVTYLNNLRSRVSNNPVRIRIGGNSMDTSKYISTQKSPMIQRIGTAAASADNQPVNYGPVLWDVLSKVSTSVGGVNYLVGLSLEDPNDLTVPKAAGDSYKALGSSLEAYLLGNEPDLYGPHGFRQGTSNYAPSNYMDEFQTASGHLSNTTSGNLLSKNNLAGPTICCNWGLDTLINGGYISRFGNILEYISLQHYPQNNCFGSYQYNNTYYIQHSNVVDLAQWSKPGLDLSFSNNKKVILSEFNSASCGGIEGISNTFAVGSLWTIDYALQLAAVGYTAAYIHTREKGISYNVFAPPDGPSGASGPWTTNPPFYALMVVAEALQSKSGDSIVVDLNIGGPYSGYAVHDASDKTVQQLVFFNFANVSASAGLKQTFKISSNTFASSTSKKVTVKYLVGNSMLETKNIGWGGQTLAGVGDAKMISSSQSWAPANKPVDCSNGCSIDVPAPGLAVVFAGGNVSSTQSSTSSRTSITNIPSQTTQSTLSSSSVRFGHEYIGLLLTLVLVIKHFIGLL
;
A
#
# COMPACT_ATOMS: atom_id res chain seq x y z
N MET A 1 -13.73 -10.56 -72.93
CA MET A 1 -13.38 -9.25 -72.35
C MET A 1 -13.20 -9.45 -70.85
N SER A 2 -11.94 -9.62 -70.43
CA SER A 2 -11.59 -9.86 -69.02
C SER A 2 -11.42 -8.51 -68.31
N SER A 3 -12.12 -8.31 -67.18
CA SER A 3 -11.88 -7.19 -66.28
C SER A 3 -11.11 -7.69 -65.05
N PHE A 4 -9.90 -7.18 -64.89
CA PHE A 4 -9.07 -7.34 -63.70
C PHE A 4 -9.52 -6.35 -62.62
N ILE A 5 -9.83 -6.84 -61.43
CA ILE A 5 -10.00 -6.03 -60.21
C ILE A 5 -8.66 -6.06 -59.47
N PHE A 6 -7.99 -4.91 -59.39
CA PHE A 6 -6.80 -4.71 -58.56
C PHE A 6 -7.23 -4.44 -57.11
N LEU A 7 -6.92 -5.37 -56.21
CA LEU A 7 -7.05 -5.19 -54.77
C LEU A 7 -5.78 -4.50 -54.26
N LEU A 8 -5.85 -3.22 -53.92
CA LEU A 8 -4.75 -2.51 -53.26
C LEU A 8 -4.66 -2.95 -51.79
N LEU A 9 -3.65 -3.76 -51.47
CA LEU A 9 -3.25 -4.02 -50.10
C LEU A 9 -2.53 -2.76 -49.57
N CYS A 10 -3.19 -1.96 -48.73
CA CYS A 10 -2.50 -0.95 -47.92
C CYS A 10 -1.76 -1.67 -46.78
N LEU A 11 -0.47 -1.91 -46.98
CA LEU A 11 0.46 -2.25 -45.90
C LEU A 11 0.58 -1.01 -45.00
N GLN A 12 -0.10 -1.00 -43.85
CA GLN A 12 0.19 -0.04 -42.79
C GLN A 12 1.54 -0.42 -42.18
N LEU A 13 2.62 0.18 -42.68
CA LEU A 13 3.86 0.24 -41.92
C LEU A 13 3.60 1.10 -40.68
N SER A 14 3.50 0.46 -39.52
CA SER A 14 3.62 1.11 -38.22
C SER A 14 5.03 1.67 -38.09
N LEU A 15 5.23 2.90 -38.56
CA LEU A 15 6.37 3.73 -38.18
C LEU A 15 6.32 3.90 -36.66
N ALA A 16 7.12 3.12 -35.93
CA ALA A 16 7.38 3.37 -34.53
C ALA A 16 8.00 4.76 -34.43
N ALA A 17 7.20 5.76 -34.04
CA ALA A 17 7.70 7.10 -33.76
C ALA A 17 8.73 6.96 -32.63
N SER A 18 10.01 7.18 -32.94
CA SER A 18 11.06 7.28 -31.94
C SER A 18 10.84 8.59 -31.18
N VAL A 19 10.31 8.52 -29.97
CA VAL A 19 10.23 9.68 -29.08
C VAL A 19 11.67 10.08 -28.69
N ASP A 20 11.95 11.39 -28.68
CA ASP A 20 13.28 11.88 -28.34
C ASP A 20 13.68 11.43 -26.92
N PRO A 21 14.92 10.96 -26.72
CA PRO A 21 15.38 10.60 -25.38
C PRO A 21 15.39 11.81 -24.44
N ILE A 22 14.84 11.62 -23.24
CA ILE A 22 14.84 12.64 -22.17
C ILE A 22 16.19 12.57 -21.45
N SER A 23 16.92 13.69 -21.43
CA SER A 23 18.13 13.80 -20.61
C SER A 23 17.75 14.22 -19.20
N VAL A 24 18.07 13.41 -18.19
CA VAL A 24 17.72 13.71 -16.80
C VAL A 24 18.90 14.34 -16.06
N ILE A 25 18.65 15.45 -15.38
CA ILE A 25 19.64 16.07 -14.49
C ILE A 25 19.42 15.49 -13.10
N ILE A 26 20.32 14.61 -12.68
CA ILE A 26 20.25 13.96 -11.37
C ILE A 26 21.18 14.72 -10.42
N PRO A 27 20.66 15.34 -9.35
CA PRO A 27 21.50 15.97 -8.35
C PRO A 27 22.47 14.94 -7.77
N THR A 28 23.76 15.27 -7.66
CA THR A 28 24.74 14.36 -7.04
C THR A 28 24.61 14.32 -5.52
N LYS A 29 23.95 15.34 -4.93
CA LYS A 29 23.58 15.42 -3.52
C LYS A 29 22.19 16.07 -3.39
N PRO A 30 21.30 15.53 -2.55
CA PRO A 30 20.00 16.14 -2.29
C PRO A 30 20.19 17.36 -1.37
N THR A 31 19.32 18.37 -1.54
CA THR A 31 19.27 19.56 -0.68
C THR A 31 18.40 19.35 0.56
N SER A 32 17.42 18.45 0.48
CA SER A 32 16.55 18.07 1.59
C SER A 32 17.31 17.26 2.65
N THR A 33 16.92 17.43 3.91
CA THR A 33 17.31 16.56 5.03
C THR A 33 16.20 15.62 5.46
N HIS A 34 15.02 15.69 4.82
CA HIS A 34 13.91 14.79 5.10
C HIS A 34 14.26 13.38 4.61
N SER A 35 14.27 12.43 5.54
CA SER A 35 14.56 11.05 5.24
C SER A 35 13.39 10.13 5.57
N VAL A 36 13.21 9.12 4.74
CA VAL A 36 12.19 8.08 4.84
C VAL A 36 12.84 6.70 4.83
N ARG A 37 12.10 5.68 5.27
CA ARG A 37 12.55 4.28 5.26
C ARG A 37 11.84 3.49 4.17
N GLU A 38 12.38 2.33 3.83
CA GLU A 38 11.78 1.46 2.83
C GLU A 38 10.39 0.93 3.22
N ASN A 39 10.00 0.98 4.50
CA ASN A 39 8.63 0.69 4.92
C ASN A 39 7.68 1.91 4.88
N PHE A 40 7.99 2.93 4.08
CA PHE A 40 7.23 4.19 4.00
C PHE A 40 5.74 4.00 3.68
N LEU A 41 5.42 3.16 2.69
CA LEU A 41 4.04 2.92 2.25
C LEU A 41 3.46 1.69 2.97
N GLY A 42 2.55 1.94 3.91
CA GLY A 42 1.78 0.94 4.63
C GLY A 42 0.37 0.74 4.08
N ILE A 43 -0.40 -0.14 4.73
CA ILE A 43 -1.80 -0.43 4.39
C ILE A 43 -2.71 0.10 5.49
N SER A 44 -3.79 0.78 5.16
CA SER A 44 -4.86 1.11 6.09
C SER A 44 -6.07 0.19 5.87
N PHE A 45 -6.67 -0.31 6.95
CA PHE A 45 -7.90 -1.09 6.92
C PHE A 45 -8.99 -0.38 7.73
N GLU A 46 -10.20 -0.37 7.16
CA GLU A 46 -11.43 -0.06 7.89
C GLU A 46 -11.65 -1.10 9.01
N LEU A 47 -11.87 -0.65 10.25
CA LEU A 47 -12.04 -1.51 11.42
C LEU A 47 -13.16 -2.54 11.21
N SER A 48 -14.25 -2.14 10.57
CA SER A 48 -15.46 -2.97 10.45
C SER A 48 -15.35 -4.13 9.48
N PHE A 49 -14.27 -4.17 8.72
CA PHE A 49 -14.02 -5.18 7.71
C PHE A 49 -12.67 -5.87 7.89
N VAL A 50 -11.96 -5.58 9.00
CA VAL A 50 -10.65 -6.16 9.26
C VAL A 50 -10.71 -7.69 9.35
N ASP A 51 -11.82 -8.26 9.83
CA ASP A 51 -12.04 -9.70 9.92
C ASP A 51 -12.10 -10.39 8.54
N GLU A 52 -12.57 -9.69 7.50
CA GLU A 52 -12.62 -10.21 6.13
C GLU A 52 -11.23 -10.59 5.61
N TYR A 53 -10.19 -9.92 6.12
CA TYR A 53 -8.79 -10.10 5.73
C TYR A 53 -7.98 -10.89 6.75
N PHE A 54 -8.18 -10.60 8.04
CA PHE A 54 -7.40 -11.16 9.15
C PHE A 54 -8.01 -12.43 9.73
N GLY A 55 -9.21 -12.84 9.32
CA GLY A 55 -9.98 -13.91 9.96
C GLY A 55 -10.75 -13.40 11.19
N ASN A 56 -11.54 -14.27 11.79
CA ASN A 56 -12.40 -13.94 12.94
C ASN A 56 -11.71 -14.14 14.30
N ASP A 57 -10.58 -14.84 14.33
CA ASP A 57 -9.76 -15.13 15.50
C ASP A 57 -8.36 -15.60 15.07
N SER A 58 -7.48 -15.87 16.03
CA SER A 58 -6.09 -16.25 15.77
C SER A 58 -5.93 -17.62 15.10
N THR A 59 -6.99 -18.43 15.02
CA THR A 59 -7.00 -19.75 14.36
C THR A 59 -7.49 -19.69 12.92
N THR A 60 -8.19 -18.61 12.55
CA THR A 60 -8.79 -18.41 11.23
C THR A 60 -8.05 -17.37 10.38
N ILE A 61 -6.85 -16.94 10.80
CA ILE A 61 -5.97 -16.05 10.02
C ILE A 61 -5.63 -16.72 8.68
N PRO A 62 -6.02 -16.12 7.53
CA PRO A 62 -5.70 -16.69 6.22
C PRO A 62 -4.19 -16.72 5.96
N SER A 63 -3.66 -17.89 5.61
CA SER A 63 -2.24 -18.04 5.24
C SER A 63 -1.86 -17.20 4.01
N THR A 64 -2.80 -16.98 3.10
CA THR A 64 -2.62 -16.10 1.93
C THR A 64 -2.40 -14.65 2.36
N PHE A 65 -3.13 -14.15 3.36
CA PHE A 65 -2.91 -12.80 3.89
C PHE A 65 -1.51 -12.66 4.50
N VAL A 66 -1.08 -13.64 5.29
CA VAL A 66 0.30 -13.70 5.82
C VAL A 66 1.33 -13.75 4.68
N THR A 67 1.03 -14.44 3.58
CA THR A 67 1.93 -14.52 2.42
C THR A 67 2.05 -13.18 1.69
N TYR A 68 0.96 -12.42 1.53
CA TYR A 68 1.01 -11.04 1.03
C TYR A 68 1.92 -10.16 1.90
N LEU A 69 1.77 -10.22 3.22
CA LEU A 69 2.60 -9.45 4.13
C LEU A 69 4.07 -9.91 4.12
N ASN A 70 4.34 -11.21 3.95
CA ASN A 70 5.71 -11.72 3.78
C ASN A 70 6.37 -11.22 2.50
N ASN A 71 5.63 -11.06 1.41
CA ASN A 71 6.14 -10.42 0.20
C ASN A 71 6.59 -8.99 0.48
N LEU A 72 5.87 -8.23 1.30
CA LEU A 72 6.29 -6.89 1.72
C LEU A 72 7.47 -6.95 2.70
N ARG A 73 7.40 -7.82 3.71
CA ARG A 73 8.42 -7.97 4.76
C ARG A 73 9.80 -8.25 4.17
N SER A 74 9.88 -9.09 3.14
CA SER A 74 11.13 -9.44 2.44
C SER A 74 11.77 -8.27 1.66
N ARG A 75 11.04 -7.17 1.47
CA ARG A 75 11.48 -5.96 0.74
C ARG A 75 11.82 -4.80 1.66
N VAL A 76 11.43 -4.86 2.93
CA VAL A 76 11.61 -3.77 3.90
C VAL A 76 12.76 -4.00 4.89
N SER A 77 13.83 -4.67 4.46
CA SER A 77 15.03 -5.02 5.25
C SER A 77 14.73 -5.50 6.69
N ASN A 78 15.06 -4.70 7.72
CA ASN A 78 14.77 -4.99 9.13
C ASN A 78 13.55 -4.23 9.68
N ASN A 79 12.94 -3.39 8.86
CA ASN A 79 11.78 -2.59 9.25
C ASN A 79 10.49 -3.44 9.24
N PRO A 80 9.53 -3.17 10.13
CA PRO A 80 8.25 -3.86 10.13
C PRO A 80 7.38 -3.39 8.96
N VAL A 81 6.49 -4.27 8.48
CA VAL A 81 5.39 -3.84 7.61
C VAL A 81 4.46 -2.94 8.41
N ARG A 82 4.02 -1.81 7.84
CA ARG A 82 3.13 -0.86 8.52
C ARG A 82 1.67 -1.14 8.16
N ILE A 83 0.83 -1.28 9.18
CA ILE A 83 -0.62 -1.41 9.03
C ILE A 83 -1.32 -0.37 9.91
N ARG A 84 -2.39 0.24 9.42
CA ARG A 84 -3.28 1.10 10.20
C ARG A 84 -4.66 0.46 10.28
N ILE A 85 -5.24 0.39 11.47
CA ILE A 85 -6.62 -0.07 11.71
C ILE A 85 -7.43 1.12 12.19
N GLY A 86 -8.45 1.53 11.44
CA GLY A 86 -9.22 2.74 11.75
C GLY A 86 -10.38 2.97 10.79
N GLY A 87 -10.49 4.19 10.28
CA GLY A 87 -11.51 4.62 9.31
C GLY A 87 -12.70 5.27 10.01
N ASN A 88 -13.71 5.65 9.24
CA ASN A 88 -14.93 6.26 9.77
C ASN A 88 -15.62 5.37 10.81
N SER A 89 -15.60 4.06 10.58
CA SER A 89 -16.23 3.11 11.46
C SER A 89 -15.56 3.01 12.82
N MET A 90 -14.28 3.37 12.93
CA MET A 90 -13.56 3.34 14.19
C MET A 90 -14.15 4.31 15.21
N ASP A 91 -14.45 5.54 14.81
CA ASP A 91 -14.98 6.55 15.73
C ASP A 91 -16.35 6.14 16.29
N THR A 92 -17.19 5.50 15.47
CA THR A 92 -18.56 5.11 15.88
C THR A 92 -18.66 3.68 16.42
N SER A 93 -17.53 2.97 16.51
CA SER A 93 -17.45 1.61 17.05
C SER A 93 -17.17 1.59 18.54
N LYS A 94 -17.61 0.53 19.23
CA LYS A 94 -17.43 0.38 20.67
C LYS A 94 -16.54 -0.80 21.02
N TYR A 95 -15.55 -0.55 21.87
CA TYR A 95 -14.71 -1.61 22.43
C TYR A 95 -15.42 -2.31 23.60
N ILE A 96 -15.71 -3.59 23.42
CA ILE A 96 -16.34 -4.45 24.41
C ILE A 96 -15.29 -5.44 24.95
N SER A 97 -14.59 -5.06 26.01
CA SER A 97 -13.53 -5.87 26.64
C SER A 97 -13.92 -7.31 27.04
N THR A 98 -15.22 -7.59 27.23
CA THR A 98 -15.75 -8.92 27.56
C THR A 98 -16.15 -9.73 26.32
N GLN A 99 -16.17 -9.12 25.13
CA GLN A 99 -16.47 -9.80 23.87
C GLN A 99 -15.29 -10.67 23.44
N LYS A 100 -15.45 -11.99 23.58
CA LYS A 100 -14.44 -12.99 23.18
C LYS A 100 -14.75 -13.65 21.83
N SER A 101 -15.93 -13.42 21.27
CA SER A 101 -16.32 -13.84 19.92
C SER A 101 -17.66 -13.17 19.57
N PRO A 102 -17.90 -12.78 18.29
CA PRO A 102 -16.90 -12.70 17.23
C PRO A 102 -15.87 -11.58 17.51
N MET A 103 -14.74 -11.58 16.81
CA MET A 103 -13.77 -10.47 16.90
C MET A 103 -14.41 -9.13 16.53
N ILE A 104 -15.18 -9.14 15.43
CA ILE A 104 -15.95 -8.01 14.92
C ILE A 104 -17.43 -8.39 14.91
N GLN A 105 -18.27 -7.60 15.58
CA GLN A 105 -19.72 -7.75 15.56
C GLN A 105 -20.35 -6.51 14.90
N ARG A 106 -20.93 -6.69 13.72
CA ARG A 106 -21.69 -5.65 13.02
C ARG A 106 -22.88 -5.23 13.86
N ILE A 107 -23.01 -3.93 14.15
CA ILE A 107 -24.20 -3.40 14.80
C ILE A 107 -25.14 -2.90 13.70
N GLY A 108 -26.14 -3.73 13.38
CA GLY A 108 -27.14 -3.40 12.36
C GLY A 108 -28.01 -2.24 12.83
N THR A 109 -27.64 -1.02 12.48
CA THR A 109 -28.55 0.12 12.59
C THR A 109 -29.01 0.49 11.19
N ALA A 110 -30.32 0.70 11.02
CA ALA A 110 -30.91 1.10 9.74
C ALA A 110 -30.43 2.49 9.24
N ALA A 111 -29.60 3.18 10.03
CA ALA A 111 -29.08 4.51 9.78
C ALA A 111 -27.57 4.55 9.44
N ALA A 112 -26.87 3.41 9.41
CA ALA A 112 -25.45 3.39 9.07
C ALA A 112 -25.24 3.64 7.56
N SER A 113 -24.52 4.70 7.20
CA SER A 113 -24.15 5.00 5.81
C SER A 113 -23.15 3.98 5.28
N ALA A 114 -23.15 3.70 3.97
CA ALA A 114 -22.22 2.72 3.37
C ALA A 114 -20.74 2.99 3.75
N ASP A 115 -20.37 4.25 3.95
CA ASP A 115 -19.02 4.69 4.33
C ASP A 115 -18.73 4.75 5.83
N ASN A 116 -19.71 4.42 6.68
CA ASN A 116 -19.54 4.33 8.13
C ASN A 116 -20.43 3.21 8.72
N GLN A 117 -19.83 2.06 8.98
CA GLN A 117 -20.52 0.85 9.44
C GLN A 117 -20.05 0.46 10.84
N PRO A 118 -20.62 0.98 11.93
CA PRO A 118 -20.08 0.74 13.26
C PRO A 118 -20.13 -0.74 13.68
N VAL A 119 -19.22 -1.12 14.58
CA VAL A 119 -19.09 -2.48 15.12
C VAL A 119 -18.86 -2.45 16.63
N ASN A 120 -19.23 -3.55 17.30
CA ASN A 120 -18.61 -3.89 18.56
C ASN A 120 -17.39 -4.76 18.29
N TYR A 121 -16.27 -4.49 18.96
CA TYR A 121 -15.04 -5.28 18.85
C TYR A 121 -14.43 -5.56 20.21
N GLY A 122 -13.65 -6.63 20.33
CA GLY A 122 -13.12 -7.09 21.61
C GLY A 122 -11.64 -7.47 21.58
N PRO A 123 -11.08 -7.97 22.71
CA PRO A 123 -9.66 -8.29 22.84
C PRO A 123 -9.10 -9.26 21.78
N VAL A 124 -9.97 -10.07 21.15
CA VAL A 124 -9.58 -11.00 20.08
C VAL A 124 -8.89 -10.28 18.91
N LEU A 125 -9.28 -9.02 18.63
CA LEU A 125 -8.61 -8.22 17.61
C LEU A 125 -7.13 -8.08 17.91
N TRP A 126 -6.77 -7.80 19.16
CA TRP A 126 -5.38 -7.62 19.56
C TRP A 126 -4.60 -8.94 19.50
N ASP A 127 -5.22 -10.07 19.85
CA ASP A 127 -4.62 -11.40 19.71
C ASP A 127 -4.33 -11.74 18.24
N VAL A 128 -5.27 -11.40 17.34
CA VAL A 128 -5.13 -11.59 15.89
C VAL A 128 -4.00 -10.74 15.33
N LEU A 129 -3.98 -9.44 15.63
CA LEU A 129 -2.92 -8.53 15.18
C LEU A 129 -1.54 -8.98 15.71
N SER A 130 -1.44 -9.35 16.99
CA SER A 130 -0.21 -9.87 17.60
C SER A 130 0.27 -11.16 16.91
N LYS A 131 -0.64 -12.08 16.61
CA LYS A 131 -0.34 -13.32 15.89
C LYS A 131 0.12 -13.05 14.45
N VAL A 132 -0.52 -12.11 13.74
CA VAL A 132 -0.10 -11.71 12.39
C VAL A 132 1.31 -11.12 12.41
N SER A 133 1.60 -10.17 13.32
CA SER A 133 2.95 -9.60 13.47
C SER A 133 4.01 -10.68 13.69
N THR A 134 3.73 -11.64 14.58
CA THR A 134 4.63 -12.76 14.87
C THR A 134 4.81 -13.68 13.66
N SER A 135 3.72 -14.04 12.96
CA SER A 135 3.75 -14.93 11.80
C SER A 135 4.51 -14.35 10.60
N VAL A 136 4.48 -13.03 10.44
CA VAL A 136 5.20 -12.31 9.37
C VAL A 136 6.65 -12.03 9.77
N GLY A 137 6.97 -12.04 11.07
CA GLY A 137 8.29 -11.63 11.58
C GLY A 137 8.46 -10.11 11.59
N GLY A 138 7.37 -9.36 11.81
CA GLY A 138 7.39 -7.91 12.01
C GLY A 138 6.28 -7.17 11.27
N VAL A 139 5.20 -6.86 11.98
CA VAL A 139 4.18 -5.89 11.57
C VAL A 139 3.98 -4.88 12.69
N ASN A 140 3.95 -3.61 12.35
CA ASN A 140 3.65 -2.51 13.26
C ASN A 140 2.29 -1.90 12.94
N TYR A 141 1.57 -1.51 13.99
CA TYR A 141 0.19 -1.05 13.91
C TYR A 141 0.04 0.39 14.36
N LEU A 142 -0.58 1.21 13.52
CA LEU A 142 -1.35 2.36 13.96
C LEU A 142 -2.76 1.88 14.34
N VAL A 143 -3.20 2.19 15.55
CA VAL A 143 -4.52 1.77 16.04
C VAL A 143 -5.38 3.01 16.29
N GLY A 144 -6.53 3.10 15.62
CA GLY A 144 -7.50 4.15 15.89
C GLY A 144 -8.14 4.00 17.28
N LEU A 145 -8.34 5.14 17.95
CA LEU A 145 -9.10 5.31 19.17
C LEU A 145 -10.21 6.32 18.92
N SER A 146 -11.43 5.96 19.30
CA SER A 146 -12.60 6.81 19.03
C SER A 146 -12.47 8.16 19.73
N LEU A 147 -12.88 9.22 19.01
CA LEU A 147 -13.14 10.54 19.56
C LEU A 147 -14.61 10.96 19.33
N GLU A 148 -15.52 10.02 19.05
CA GLU A 148 -16.95 10.34 18.90
C GLU A 148 -17.50 10.94 20.20
N ASP A 149 -17.22 10.35 21.36
CA ASP A 149 -17.46 10.93 22.68
C ASP A 149 -16.12 11.05 23.43
N PRO A 150 -15.61 12.27 23.69
CA PRO A 150 -14.34 12.45 24.37
C PRO A 150 -14.31 11.93 25.82
N ASN A 151 -15.47 11.61 26.41
CA ASN A 151 -15.58 11.05 27.76
C ASN A 151 -15.82 9.52 27.77
N ASP A 152 -15.79 8.84 26.61
CA ASP A 152 -16.02 7.40 26.56
C ASP A 152 -14.87 6.63 27.24
N LEU A 153 -15.16 6.04 28.40
CA LEU A 153 -14.22 5.26 29.19
C LEU A 153 -13.90 3.87 28.58
N THR A 154 -14.56 3.47 27.48
CA THR A 154 -14.14 2.29 26.71
C THR A 154 -12.85 2.55 25.93
N VAL A 155 -12.56 3.80 25.55
CA VAL A 155 -11.34 4.21 24.83
C VAL A 155 -10.05 3.94 25.62
N PRO A 156 -9.88 4.41 26.88
CA PRO A 156 -8.69 4.09 27.68
C PRO A 156 -8.58 2.60 27.99
N LYS A 157 -9.70 1.86 28.01
CA LYS A 157 -9.69 0.40 28.16
C LYS A 157 -9.16 -0.29 26.91
N ALA A 158 -9.64 0.11 25.74
CA ALA A 158 -9.14 -0.37 24.45
C ALA A 158 -7.63 -0.14 24.34
N ALA A 159 -7.18 1.10 24.61
CA ALA A 159 -5.76 1.47 24.57
C ALA A 159 -4.91 0.68 25.57
N GLY A 160 -5.40 0.46 26.79
CA GLY A 160 -4.70 -0.35 27.79
C GLY A 160 -4.54 -1.81 27.34
N ASP A 161 -5.61 -2.42 26.84
CA ASP A 161 -5.63 -3.82 26.40
C ASP A 161 -4.80 -4.03 25.13
N SER A 162 -4.90 -3.14 24.13
CA SER A 162 -4.09 -3.21 22.92
C SER A 162 -2.61 -2.99 23.19
N TYR A 163 -2.24 -2.04 24.07
CA TYR A 163 -0.84 -1.82 24.45
C TYR A 163 -0.23 -3.10 25.05
N LYS A 164 -0.97 -3.77 25.93
CA LYS A 164 -0.53 -5.02 26.56
C LYS A 164 -0.35 -6.16 25.55
N ALA A 165 -1.27 -6.29 24.60
CA ALA A 165 -1.28 -7.39 23.65
C ALA A 165 -0.29 -7.21 22.48
N LEU A 166 -0.14 -5.97 22.01
CA LEU A 166 0.69 -5.66 20.83
C LEU A 166 2.15 -5.35 21.21
N GLY A 167 2.40 -4.79 22.39
CA GLY A 167 3.75 -4.44 22.85
C GLY A 167 4.49 -3.60 21.82
N SER A 168 5.66 -4.07 21.37
CA SER A 168 6.48 -3.39 20.37
C SER A 168 5.88 -3.35 18.96
N SER A 169 4.82 -4.13 18.69
CA SER A 169 4.09 -4.08 17.43
C SER A 169 3.09 -2.92 17.38
N LEU A 170 2.82 -2.24 18.50
CA LEU A 170 2.05 -1.00 18.49
C LEU A 170 2.98 0.17 18.19
N GLU A 171 2.75 0.85 17.08
CA GLU A 171 3.53 2.03 16.67
C GLU A 171 2.98 3.30 17.32
N ALA A 172 1.70 3.59 17.12
CA ALA A 172 1.03 4.73 17.74
C ALA A 172 -0.50 4.56 17.73
N TYR A 173 -1.19 5.37 18.54
CA TYR A 173 -2.64 5.51 18.49
C TYR A 173 -3.05 6.73 17.67
N LEU A 174 -4.05 6.58 16.80
CA LEU A 174 -4.70 7.71 16.13
C LEU A 174 -5.96 8.08 16.93
N LEU A 175 -5.98 9.22 17.61
CA LEU A 175 -7.14 9.63 18.41
C LEU A 175 -8.09 10.49 17.57
N GLY A 176 -9.22 9.90 17.19
CA GLY A 176 -10.18 10.42 16.22
C GLY A 176 -9.86 10.04 14.77
N ASN A 177 -10.85 10.21 13.90
CA ASN A 177 -10.77 10.06 12.45
C ASN A 177 -11.47 11.23 11.75
N GLU A 178 -10.73 12.05 10.99
CA GLU A 178 -11.29 13.16 10.20
C GLU A 178 -12.16 14.14 11.03
N PRO A 179 -11.63 14.70 12.14
CA PRO A 179 -12.41 15.56 13.04
C PRO A 179 -12.95 16.82 12.36
N ASP A 180 -12.34 17.23 11.25
CA ASP A 180 -12.77 18.34 10.41
C ASP A 180 -14.08 18.04 9.63
N LEU A 181 -14.57 16.80 9.69
CA LEU A 181 -15.86 16.36 9.16
C LEU A 181 -16.91 16.09 10.25
N TYR A 182 -16.58 16.17 11.54
CA TYR A 182 -17.52 15.84 12.64
C TYR A 182 -18.78 16.70 12.65
N GLY A 183 -18.65 18.01 12.41
CA GLY A 183 -19.79 18.93 12.27
C GLY A 183 -20.68 18.55 11.09
N PRO A 184 -20.15 18.53 9.85
CA PRO A 184 -20.88 18.10 8.65
C PRO A 184 -21.51 16.70 8.73
N HIS A 185 -20.87 15.75 9.42
CA HIS A 185 -21.39 14.39 9.60
C HIS A 185 -22.36 14.25 10.78
N GLY A 186 -22.66 15.34 11.50
CA GLY A 186 -23.64 15.34 12.58
C GLY A 186 -23.18 14.70 13.89
N PHE A 187 -21.89 14.36 14.03
CA PHE A 187 -21.31 13.88 15.30
C PHE A 187 -21.28 14.95 16.39
N ARG A 188 -21.44 16.22 16.00
CA ARG A 188 -21.59 17.36 16.92
C ARG A 188 -22.90 18.09 16.61
N GLN A 189 -24.02 17.42 16.90
CA GLN A 189 -25.37 17.97 16.65
C GLN A 189 -25.53 19.33 17.34
N GLY A 190 -26.06 20.31 16.60
CA GLY A 190 -26.24 21.69 17.08
C GLY A 190 -25.00 22.58 16.94
N THR A 191 -23.87 22.05 16.47
CA THR A 191 -22.60 22.79 16.33
C THR A 191 -22.20 22.92 14.86
N SER A 192 -22.90 23.77 14.10
CA SER A 192 -22.51 24.10 12.72
C SER A 192 -21.13 24.76 12.60
N ASN A 193 -20.56 25.21 13.73
CA ASN A 193 -19.28 25.89 13.82
C ASN A 193 -18.21 25.03 14.55
N TYR A 194 -18.27 23.70 14.44
CA TYR A 194 -17.22 22.86 15.02
C TYR A 194 -15.86 23.22 14.41
N ALA A 195 -14.97 23.78 15.25
CA ALA A 195 -13.74 24.42 14.82
C ALA A 195 -12.51 23.70 15.40
N PRO A 196 -11.30 23.98 14.89
CA PRO A 196 -10.03 23.51 15.44
C PRO A 196 -9.92 23.61 16.97
N SER A 197 -10.41 24.69 17.59
CA SER A 197 -10.38 24.86 19.04
C SER A 197 -11.26 23.86 19.78
N ASN A 198 -12.46 23.55 19.27
CA ASN A 198 -13.33 22.56 19.88
C ASN A 198 -12.68 21.18 19.86
N TYR A 199 -12.12 20.79 18.71
CA TYR A 199 -11.37 19.56 18.58
C TYR A 199 -10.19 19.49 19.56
N MET A 200 -9.44 20.58 19.73
CA MET A 200 -8.33 20.58 20.70
C MET A 200 -8.81 20.35 22.13
N ASP A 201 -9.95 20.90 22.53
CA ASP A 201 -10.50 20.72 23.87
C ASP A 201 -11.01 19.28 24.09
N GLU A 202 -11.62 18.68 23.06
CA GLU A 202 -12.04 17.27 23.08
C GLU A 202 -10.85 16.31 23.07
N PHE A 203 -9.83 16.59 22.24
CA PHE A 203 -8.59 15.82 22.20
C PHE A 203 -7.87 15.88 23.55
N GLN A 204 -7.84 17.04 24.20
CA GLN A 204 -7.29 17.20 25.55
C GLN A 204 -8.05 16.35 26.57
N THR A 205 -9.37 16.31 26.48
CA THR A 205 -10.24 15.52 27.37
C THR A 205 -9.98 14.02 27.18
N ALA A 206 -10.11 13.54 25.94
CA ALA A 206 -9.95 12.12 25.61
C ALA A 206 -8.53 11.60 25.86
N SER A 207 -7.50 12.37 25.46
CA SER A 207 -6.11 12.01 25.75
C SER A 207 -5.83 12.01 27.26
N GLY A 208 -6.46 12.90 28.04
CA GLY A 208 -6.38 12.92 29.49
C GLY A 208 -6.77 11.59 30.13
N HIS A 209 -7.77 10.89 29.60
CA HIS A 209 -8.17 9.56 30.09
C HIS A 209 -7.10 8.48 29.87
N LEU A 210 -6.16 8.68 28.96
CA LEU A 210 -5.06 7.76 28.69
C LEU A 210 -3.93 7.85 29.74
N SER A 211 -4.00 8.78 30.70
CA SER A 211 -3.06 8.83 31.81
C SER A 211 -3.29 7.72 32.85
N ASN A 212 -4.45 7.06 32.81
CA ASN A 212 -4.83 6.00 33.74
C ASN A 212 -5.55 4.85 33.01
N THR A 213 -4.78 4.01 32.31
CA THR A 213 -5.29 2.80 31.64
C THR A 213 -4.99 1.54 32.44
N THR A 214 -5.53 0.40 32.02
CA THR A 214 -5.17 -0.93 32.56
C THR A 214 -3.67 -1.27 32.38
N SER A 215 -2.97 -0.55 31.49
CA SER A 215 -1.53 -0.65 31.24
C SER A 215 -0.73 0.55 31.78
N GLY A 216 -1.34 1.34 32.68
CA GLY A 216 -0.71 2.52 33.30
C GLY A 216 -0.89 3.79 32.47
N ASN A 217 0.01 4.75 32.67
CA ASN A 217 0.01 6.03 31.96
C ASN A 217 0.57 5.85 30.55
N LEU A 218 -0.29 5.91 29.53
CA LEU A 218 0.13 5.81 28.13
C LEU A 218 0.62 7.14 27.54
N LEU A 219 0.25 8.28 28.12
CA LEU A 219 0.73 9.58 27.66
C LEU A 219 2.25 9.73 27.79
N SER A 220 2.86 9.08 28.79
CA SER A 220 4.31 9.08 28.97
C SER A 220 5.08 8.25 27.93
N LYS A 221 4.37 7.58 27.00
CA LYS A 221 4.96 6.81 25.92
C LYS A 221 5.16 7.63 24.65
N ASN A 222 4.58 8.84 24.60
CA ASN A 222 4.63 9.75 23.46
C ASN A 222 4.20 9.07 22.15
N ASN A 223 3.25 8.15 22.22
CA ASN A 223 2.84 7.31 21.09
C ASN A 223 1.42 7.64 20.60
N LEU A 224 0.96 8.88 20.80
CA LEU A 224 -0.26 9.37 20.17
C LEU A 224 0.05 9.99 18.82
N ALA A 225 -0.95 10.00 17.96
CA ALA A 225 -0.95 10.65 16.67
C ALA A 225 -2.32 11.29 16.45
N GLY A 226 -2.29 12.42 15.77
CA GLY A 226 -3.45 13.25 15.49
C GLY A 226 -3.00 14.43 14.65
N PRO A 227 -3.91 15.19 14.03
CA PRO A 227 -5.35 15.13 14.21
C PRO A 227 -6.13 14.21 13.28
N THR A 228 -5.47 13.60 12.28
CA THR A 228 -6.12 12.87 11.18
C THR A 228 -7.04 13.72 10.29
N ILE A 229 -6.72 15.01 10.11
CA ILE A 229 -7.47 15.93 9.24
C ILE A 229 -7.63 15.32 7.84
N CYS A 230 -8.83 15.39 7.27
CA CYS A 230 -9.10 15.02 5.89
C CYS A 230 -8.86 16.16 4.88
N CYS A 231 -9.67 17.21 4.96
CA CYS A 231 -9.80 18.14 3.84
C CYS A 231 -10.35 19.53 4.16
N ASN A 232 -11.13 19.71 5.23
CA ASN A 232 -11.79 20.97 5.54
C ASN A 232 -10.91 21.93 6.34
N TRP A 233 -9.94 21.40 7.10
CA TRP A 233 -9.05 22.21 7.93
C TRP A 233 -7.63 22.28 7.35
N GLY A 234 -7.00 23.44 7.43
CA GLY A 234 -5.56 23.59 7.18
C GLY A 234 -4.75 23.14 8.39
N LEU A 235 -3.73 22.30 8.18
CA LEU A 235 -2.85 21.85 9.26
C LEU A 235 -2.09 23.02 9.90
N ASP A 236 -1.64 23.99 9.09
CA ASP A 236 -1.00 25.22 9.54
C ASP A 236 -1.89 26.05 10.47
N THR A 237 -3.18 26.15 10.16
CA THR A 237 -4.17 26.85 11.00
C THR A 237 -4.30 26.18 12.36
N LEU A 238 -4.36 24.85 12.40
CA LEU A 238 -4.41 24.08 13.65
C LEU A 238 -3.13 24.25 14.48
N ILE A 239 -1.95 24.18 13.84
CA ILE A 239 -0.65 24.35 14.50
C ILE A 239 -0.52 25.77 15.07
N ASN A 240 -0.83 26.80 14.29
CA ASN A 240 -0.81 28.20 14.72
C ASN A 240 -1.84 28.48 15.83
N GLY A 241 -2.96 27.73 15.85
CA GLY A 241 -3.93 27.73 16.94
C GLY A 241 -3.42 27.09 18.24
N GLY A 242 -2.22 26.51 18.24
CA GLY A 242 -1.55 25.99 19.42
C GLY A 242 -1.51 24.47 19.54
N TYR A 243 -1.90 23.70 18.52
CA TYR A 243 -1.96 22.22 18.60
C TYR A 243 -0.65 21.58 19.07
N ILE A 244 0.47 21.92 18.44
CA ILE A 244 1.79 21.38 18.83
C ILE A 244 2.20 21.89 20.21
N SER A 245 1.90 23.14 20.56
CA SER A 245 2.22 23.66 21.89
C SER A 245 1.47 22.94 23.01
N ARG A 246 0.23 22.49 22.74
CA ARG A 246 -0.62 21.79 23.71
C ARG A 246 -0.28 20.29 23.80
N PHE A 247 -0.05 19.63 22.67
CA PHE A 247 0.02 18.15 22.60
C PHE A 247 1.36 17.63 22.09
N GLY A 248 2.30 18.49 21.73
CA GLY A 248 3.57 18.08 21.13
C GLY A 248 4.38 17.14 22.03
N ASN A 249 4.22 17.15 23.34
CA ASN A 249 4.92 16.21 24.23
C ASN A 249 4.34 14.78 24.19
N ILE A 250 3.07 14.59 23.84
CA ILE A 250 2.40 13.27 23.82
C ILE A 250 2.30 12.67 22.41
N LEU A 251 2.58 13.47 21.37
CA LEU A 251 2.49 13.05 19.96
C LEU A 251 3.81 12.48 19.42
N GLU A 252 3.76 11.27 18.87
CA GLU A 252 4.78 10.71 17.97
C GLU A 252 4.65 11.33 16.57
N TYR A 253 3.42 11.42 16.06
CA TYR A 253 3.13 11.89 14.70
C TYR A 253 2.08 12.99 14.69
N ILE A 254 2.25 13.92 13.75
CA ILE A 254 1.13 14.66 13.17
C ILE A 254 0.54 13.81 12.05
N SER A 255 -0.78 13.61 12.02
CA SER A 255 -1.42 12.75 11.02
C SER A 255 -2.43 13.52 10.16
N LEU A 256 -2.43 13.20 8.88
CA LEU A 256 -3.34 13.72 7.86
C LEU A 256 -3.96 12.55 7.07
N GLN A 257 -5.09 12.79 6.44
CA GLN A 257 -5.72 11.94 5.43
C GLN A 257 -5.93 12.81 4.19
N HIS A 258 -5.81 12.26 2.99
CA HIS A 258 -6.07 13.07 1.79
C HIS A 258 -6.31 12.23 0.55
N TYR A 259 -7.43 12.47 -0.12
CA TYR A 259 -7.79 11.89 -1.41
C TYR A 259 -7.90 13.01 -2.44
N PRO A 260 -7.52 12.80 -3.71
CA PRO A 260 -7.69 13.83 -4.72
C PRO A 260 -9.16 14.11 -5.04
N GLN A 261 -10.06 13.14 -4.82
CA GLN A 261 -11.50 13.28 -5.02
C GLN A 261 -12.29 12.23 -4.24
N ASN A 262 -13.62 12.25 -4.36
CA ASN A 262 -14.53 11.29 -3.75
C ASN A 262 -15.51 10.70 -4.77
N ASN A 263 -16.10 9.54 -4.42
CA ASN A 263 -17.21 8.92 -5.16
C ASN A 263 -18.47 8.73 -4.28
N CYS A 264 -18.59 9.47 -3.17
CA CYS A 264 -19.60 9.24 -2.13
C CYS A 264 -21.04 9.49 -2.61
N PHE A 265 -21.20 10.23 -3.72
CA PHE A 265 -22.51 10.64 -4.24
C PHE A 265 -22.78 10.12 -5.67
N GLY A 266 -22.03 9.10 -6.12
CA GLY A 266 -22.20 8.51 -7.45
C GLY A 266 -21.70 9.38 -8.61
N SER A 267 -20.94 10.43 -8.32
CA SER A 267 -20.29 11.29 -9.30
C SER A 267 -18.86 11.60 -8.86
N TYR A 268 -17.96 11.77 -9.82
CA TYR A 268 -16.55 12.07 -9.56
C TYR A 268 -16.04 13.11 -10.56
N GLN A 269 -15.01 13.86 -10.17
CA GLN A 269 -14.51 15.01 -10.92
C GLN A 269 -13.42 14.63 -11.93
N TYR A 270 -12.51 13.75 -11.52
CA TYR A 270 -11.30 13.45 -12.27
C TYR A 270 -11.36 12.06 -12.89
N ASN A 271 -11.05 11.99 -14.18
CA ASN A 271 -10.87 10.73 -14.91
C ASN A 271 -9.38 10.32 -14.94
N ASN A 272 -9.06 9.21 -15.63
CA ASN A 272 -7.69 8.69 -15.75
C ASN A 272 -6.66 9.74 -16.22
N THR A 273 -7.04 10.75 -17.01
CA THR A 273 -6.10 11.79 -17.48
C THR A 273 -5.55 12.65 -16.34
N TYR A 274 -6.24 12.77 -15.21
CA TYR A 274 -5.73 13.50 -14.04
C TYR A 274 -4.56 12.76 -13.38
N TYR A 275 -4.72 11.45 -13.18
CA TYR A 275 -3.77 10.61 -12.44
C TYR A 275 -2.46 10.34 -13.18
N ILE A 276 -2.42 10.63 -14.48
CA ILE A 276 -1.27 10.34 -15.36
C ILE A 276 -0.43 11.58 -15.65
N GLN A 277 -0.76 12.70 -14.98
CA GLN A 277 -0.02 13.95 -15.08
C GLN A 277 0.72 14.17 -13.77
N HIS A 278 2.05 14.15 -13.85
CA HIS A 278 2.90 14.29 -12.69
C HIS A 278 2.70 15.63 -11.97
N SER A 279 2.40 16.72 -12.68
CA SER A 279 2.10 18.02 -12.05
C SER A 279 0.92 17.94 -11.08
N ASN A 280 -0.11 17.15 -11.38
CA ASN A 280 -1.25 16.96 -10.48
C ASN A 280 -0.84 16.19 -9.22
N VAL A 281 0.13 15.27 -9.33
CA VAL A 281 0.69 14.54 -8.18
C VAL A 281 1.54 15.47 -7.30
N VAL A 282 2.33 16.34 -7.92
CA VAL A 282 3.11 17.38 -7.21
C VAL A 282 2.16 18.28 -6.41
N ASP A 283 1.14 18.84 -7.05
CA ASP A 283 0.15 19.71 -6.40
C ASP A 283 -0.59 18.98 -5.28
N LEU A 284 -1.02 17.73 -5.53
CA LEU A 284 -1.71 16.91 -4.55
C LEU A 284 -0.86 16.65 -3.32
N ALA A 285 0.43 16.33 -3.46
CA ALA A 285 1.30 16.08 -2.32
C ALA A 285 1.66 17.35 -1.54
N GLN A 286 1.64 18.51 -2.19
CA GLN A 286 2.02 19.80 -1.59
C GLN A 286 0.86 20.56 -0.95
N TRP A 287 -0.38 20.02 -0.98
CA TRP A 287 -1.58 20.69 -0.49
C TRP A 287 -1.44 21.26 0.94
N SER A 288 -0.68 20.56 1.80
CA SER A 288 -0.45 20.93 3.21
C SER A 288 0.95 21.50 3.48
N LYS A 289 1.67 21.98 2.46
CA LYS A 289 3.08 22.39 2.58
C LYS A 289 3.37 23.37 3.73
N PRO A 290 2.56 24.42 3.98
CA PRO A 290 2.78 25.29 5.14
C PRO A 290 2.69 24.54 6.49
N GLY A 291 1.76 23.59 6.61
CA GLY A 291 1.60 22.75 7.80
C GLY A 291 2.74 21.74 7.98
N LEU A 292 3.25 21.19 6.88
CA LEU A 292 4.45 20.35 6.86
C LEU A 292 5.66 21.13 7.38
N ASP A 293 5.92 22.32 6.84
CA ASP A 293 7.04 23.17 7.24
C ASP A 293 7.00 23.57 8.71
N LEU A 294 5.81 23.92 9.22
CA LEU A 294 5.58 24.20 10.63
C LEU A 294 5.81 22.96 11.52
N SER A 295 5.40 21.77 11.06
CA SER A 295 5.63 20.52 11.78
C SER A 295 7.12 20.21 11.89
N PHE A 296 7.88 20.33 10.79
CA PHE A 296 9.34 20.12 10.81
C PHE A 296 10.06 21.13 11.69
N SER A 297 9.65 22.41 11.65
CA SER A 297 10.21 23.46 12.50
C SER A 297 10.00 23.19 13.99
N ASN A 298 9.01 22.37 14.34
CA ASN A 298 8.73 21.90 15.69
C ASN A 298 9.22 20.47 15.98
N ASN A 299 10.11 19.92 15.13
CA ASN A 299 10.63 18.54 15.23
C ASN A 299 9.53 17.47 15.26
N LYS A 300 8.45 17.68 14.50
CA LYS A 300 7.36 16.72 14.36
C LYS A 300 7.37 16.06 12.99
N LYS A 301 7.20 14.74 13.03
CA LYS A 301 7.03 13.88 11.85
C LYS A 301 5.57 13.96 11.41
N VAL A 302 5.35 14.02 10.10
CA VAL A 302 4.00 14.03 9.52
C VAL A 302 3.76 12.75 8.74
N ILE A 303 2.64 12.09 8.99
CA ILE A 303 2.22 10.90 8.25
C ILE A 303 0.91 11.16 7.50
N LEU A 304 0.76 10.55 6.33
CA LEU A 304 -0.52 10.46 5.64
C LEU A 304 -1.18 9.13 6.04
N SER A 305 -1.90 9.14 7.16
CA SER A 305 -2.45 7.94 7.80
C SER A 305 -3.58 7.26 7.01
N GLU A 306 -4.11 7.93 5.99
CA GLU A 306 -5.09 7.36 5.07
C GLU A 306 -5.07 8.11 3.73
N PHE A 307 -4.97 7.37 2.63
CA PHE A 307 -5.25 7.88 1.29
C PHE A 307 -5.63 6.75 0.35
N ASN A 308 -6.25 7.12 -0.77
CA ASN A 308 -6.29 6.31 -1.99
C ASN A 308 -6.70 7.24 -3.16
N SER A 309 -7.01 6.65 -4.31
CA SER A 309 -7.40 7.36 -5.54
C SER A 309 -8.69 8.16 -5.42
N ALA A 310 -9.76 7.62 -4.85
CA ALA A 310 -10.97 8.38 -4.53
C ALA A 310 -11.60 7.82 -3.27
N SER A 311 -12.07 8.66 -2.35
CA SER A 311 -12.74 8.19 -1.13
C SER A 311 -14.09 7.54 -1.46
N CYS A 312 -14.70 6.87 -0.47
CA CYS A 312 -15.95 6.13 -0.62
C CYS A 312 -15.84 4.96 -1.62
N GLY A 313 -14.78 4.16 -1.48
CA GLY A 313 -14.62 2.90 -2.22
C GLY A 313 -13.91 3.00 -3.59
N GLY A 314 -13.47 4.21 -3.98
CA GLY A 314 -12.84 4.41 -5.27
C GLY A 314 -13.83 4.39 -6.44
N ILE A 315 -13.28 4.39 -7.65
CA ILE A 315 -14.04 4.44 -8.90
C ILE A 315 -13.61 3.26 -9.79
N GLU A 316 -14.54 2.36 -10.09
CA GLU A 316 -14.32 1.23 -11.00
C GLU A 316 -13.88 1.72 -12.39
N GLY A 317 -12.84 1.10 -12.97
CA GLY A 317 -12.22 1.53 -14.23
C GLY A 317 -11.24 2.69 -14.08
N ILE A 318 -11.03 3.20 -12.86
CA ILE A 318 -9.99 4.18 -12.51
C ILE A 318 -9.14 3.58 -11.39
N SER A 319 -9.67 3.47 -10.18
CA SER A 319 -8.96 3.06 -8.96
C SER A 319 -8.35 1.66 -9.03
N ASN A 320 -9.04 0.73 -9.70
CA ASN A 320 -8.63 -0.67 -9.84
C ASN A 320 -7.76 -0.92 -11.07
N THR A 321 -7.22 0.11 -11.72
CA THR A 321 -6.41 -0.02 -12.94
C THR A 321 -4.91 0.03 -12.64
N PHE A 322 -4.09 -0.46 -13.56
CA PHE A 322 -2.64 -0.37 -13.50
C PHE A 322 -2.15 1.08 -13.46
N ALA A 323 -2.79 1.96 -14.24
CA ALA A 323 -2.49 3.38 -14.27
C ALA A 323 -2.61 4.03 -12.89
N VAL A 324 -3.73 3.82 -12.21
CA VAL A 324 -4.01 4.52 -10.95
C VAL A 324 -3.58 3.69 -9.76
N GLY A 325 -4.09 2.46 -9.66
CA GLY A 325 -3.81 1.57 -8.55
C GLY A 325 -2.31 1.31 -8.39
N SER A 326 -1.56 1.13 -9.49
CA SER A 326 -0.11 0.94 -9.41
C SER A 326 0.70 2.21 -9.68
N LEU A 327 0.70 2.74 -10.91
CA LEU A 327 1.66 3.77 -11.31
C LEU A 327 1.48 5.08 -10.55
N TRP A 328 0.26 5.63 -10.54
CA TRP A 328 -0.05 6.86 -9.79
C TRP A 328 0.20 6.69 -8.30
N THR A 329 -0.17 5.55 -7.69
CA THR A 329 0.08 5.31 -6.26
C THR A 329 1.57 5.37 -5.93
N ILE A 330 2.43 4.83 -6.79
CA ILE A 330 3.89 4.88 -6.59
C ILE A 330 4.39 6.31 -6.77
N ASP A 331 3.93 7.03 -7.81
CA ASP A 331 4.28 8.43 -8.04
C ASP A 331 3.89 9.29 -6.82
N TYR A 332 2.66 9.14 -6.33
CA TYR A 332 2.16 9.88 -5.18
C TYR A 332 2.92 9.51 -3.90
N ALA A 333 3.21 8.24 -3.64
CA ALA A 333 3.99 7.83 -2.47
C ALA A 333 5.42 8.41 -2.49
N LEU A 334 6.10 8.38 -3.64
CA LEU A 334 7.44 8.97 -3.77
C LEU A 334 7.39 10.50 -3.65
N GLN A 335 6.35 11.14 -4.18
CA GLN A 335 6.17 12.57 -4.03
C GLN A 335 5.89 12.98 -2.59
N LEU A 336 5.04 12.22 -1.86
CA LEU A 336 4.81 12.44 -0.43
C LEU A 336 6.13 12.36 0.36
N ALA A 337 6.97 11.37 0.06
CA ALA A 337 8.29 11.26 0.66
C ALA A 337 9.22 12.45 0.31
N ALA A 338 9.17 12.93 -0.94
CA ALA A 338 9.98 14.06 -1.39
C ALA A 338 9.60 15.39 -0.72
N VAL A 339 8.31 15.61 -0.44
CA VAL A 339 7.80 16.86 0.17
C VAL A 339 7.82 16.86 1.69
N GLY A 340 8.09 15.70 2.32
CA GLY A 340 8.46 15.61 3.73
C GLY A 340 7.59 14.69 4.61
N TYR A 341 6.60 14.00 4.06
CA TYR A 341 5.89 12.98 4.83
C TYR A 341 6.88 11.87 5.24
N THR A 342 6.68 11.26 6.40
CA THR A 342 7.54 10.19 6.93
C THR A 342 6.95 8.79 6.75
N ALA A 343 5.65 8.69 6.51
CA ALA A 343 4.94 7.47 6.13
C ALA A 343 3.60 7.81 5.46
N ALA A 344 3.08 6.88 4.67
CA ALA A 344 1.76 6.97 4.05
C ALA A 344 1.05 5.61 4.10
N TYR A 345 -0.29 5.59 4.15
CA TYR A 345 -1.06 4.35 4.30
C TYR A 345 -2.18 4.27 3.25
N ILE A 346 -2.07 3.33 2.31
CA ILE A 346 -3.10 3.14 1.27
C ILE A 346 -4.30 2.38 1.85
N HIS A 347 -5.49 2.97 1.73
CA HIS A 347 -6.69 2.50 2.40
C HIS A 347 -7.39 1.34 1.67
N THR A 348 -7.92 0.39 2.44
CA THR A 348 -8.64 -0.82 2.02
C THR A 348 -9.90 -0.98 2.90
N ARG A 349 -11.02 -1.30 2.27
CA ARG A 349 -12.33 -1.47 2.93
C ARG A 349 -12.91 -2.86 2.67
N GLU A 350 -14.22 -3.05 2.73
CA GLU A 350 -14.90 -4.32 2.45
C GLU A 350 -14.52 -4.96 1.11
N LYS A 351 -14.73 -6.27 1.00
CA LYS A 351 -14.65 -7.01 -0.27
C LYS A 351 -15.42 -6.30 -1.40
N GLY A 352 -14.83 -6.31 -2.60
CA GLY A 352 -15.45 -5.75 -3.81
C GLY A 352 -15.14 -4.27 -4.07
N ILE A 353 -14.48 -3.59 -3.13
CA ILE A 353 -14.09 -2.18 -3.29
C ILE A 353 -12.95 -2.01 -4.30
N SER A 354 -13.10 -1.04 -5.20
CA SER A 354 -12.25 -0.87 -6.39
C SER A 354 -10.78 -0.54 -6.06
N TYR A 355 -10.54 0.21 -4.98
CA TYR A 355 -9.18 0.61 -4.62
C TYR A 355 -8.44 -0.35 -3.68
N ASN A 356 -9.06 -1.47 -3.32
CA ASN A 356 -8.49 -2.42 -2.37
C ASN A 356 -7.18 -3.00 -2.91
N VAL A 357 -6.21 -3.27 -2.04
CA VAL A 357 -4.93 -3.87 -2.44
C VAL A 357 -5.07 -5.34 -2.88
N PHE A 358 -6.03 -6.06 -2.32
CA PHE A 358 -6.37 -7.43 -2.73
C PHE A 358 -7.82 -7.74 -2.33
N ALA A 359 -8.36 -8.78 -2.93
CA ALA A 359 -9.69 -9.31 -2.61
C ALA A 359 -9.57 -10.73 -2.02
N PRO A 360 -10.03 -10.95 -0.77
CA PRO A 360 -10.22 -12.30 -0.24
C PRO A 360 -11.36 -13.03 -0.98
N PRO A 361 -11.43 -14.37 -0.88
CA PRO A 361 -12.48 -15.15 -1.53
C PRO A 361 -13.87 -14.81 -0.98
N ASP A 362 -14.88 -15.10 -1.80
CA ASP A 362 -16.28 -15.04 -1.40
C ASP A 362 -16.56 -15.96 -0.20
N GLY A 363 -17.55 -15.57 0.61
CA GLY A 363 -17.93 -16.30 1.81
C GLY A 363 -17.55 -15.59 3.11
N PRO A 364 -17.67 -16.28 4.26
CA PRO A 364 -17.44 -15.68 5.58
C PRO A 364 -15.99 -15.20 5.76
N SER A 365 -15.77 -14.35 6.75
CA SER A 365 -14.44 -13.90 7.18
C SER A 365 -13.52 -15.10 7.45
N GLY A 366 -12.35 -15.13 6.79
CA GLY A 366 -11.43 -16.27 6.84
C GLY A 366 -11.77 -17.45 5.92
N ALA A 367 -12.73 -17.31 4.99
CA ALA A 367 -13.08 -18.36 4.03
C ALA A 367 -11.86 -18.88 3.24
N SER A 368 -11.87 -20.18 2.95
CA SER A 368 -10.90 -20.79 2.05
C SER A 368 -11.23 -20.46 0.60
N GLY A 369 -10.19 -20.31 -0.22
CA GLY A 369 -10.35 -20.02 -1.65
C GLY A 369 -9.22 -19.16 -2.20
N PRO A 370 -9.17 -18.99 -3.53
CA PRO A 370 -8.17 -18.14 -4.17
C PRO A 370 -8.44 -16.67 -3.87
N TRP A 371 -7.40 -15.96 -3.45
CA TRP A 371 -7.45 -14.49 -3.36
C TRP A 371 -7.14 -13.88 -4.72
N THR A 372 -7.56 -12.64 -4.93
CA THR A 372 -7.17 -11.85 -6.11
C THR A 372 -6.24 -10.72 -5.69
N THR A 373 -5.07 -10.60 -6.32
CA THR A 373 -4.21 -9.43 -6.17
C THR A 373 -4.73 -8.30 -7.05
N ASN A 374 -4.95 -7.11 -6.48
CA ASN A 374 -5.36 -5.94 -7.24
C ASN A 374 -4.15 -5.04 -7.56
N PRO A 375 -4.24 -4.14 -8.55
CA PRO A 375 -3.13 -3.26 -8.91
C PRO A 375 -2.49 -2.46 -7.76
N PRO A 376 -3.24 -1.96 -6.74
CA PRO A 376 -2.63 -1.25 -5.62
C PRO A 376 -1.62 -2.04 -4.80
N PHE A 377 -1.69 -3.37 -4.77
CA PHE A 377 -0.68 -4.16 -4.04
C PHE A 377 0.71 -4.06 -4.67
N TYR A 378 0.82 -3.92 -5.99
CA TYR A 378 2.12 -3.80 -6.66
C TYR A 378 2.84 -2.50 -6.27
N ALA A 379 2.09 -1.43 -5.95
CA ALA A 379 2.68 -0.18 -5.49
C ALA A 379 3.46 -0.35 -4.18
N LEU A 380 2.91 -1.12 -3.23
CA LEU A 380 3.57 -1.43 -1.95
C LEU A 380 4.94 -2.09 -2.17
N MET A 381 5.01 -3.07 -3.07
CA MET A 381 6.26 -3.77 -3.37
C MET A 381 7.29 -2.86 -4.03
N VAL A 382 6.86 -2.06 -5.01
CA VAL A 382 7.77 -1.19 -5.77
C VAL A 382 8.30 -0.07 -4.89
N VAL A 383 7.44 0.61 -4.12
CA VAL A 383 7.88 1.69 -3.21
C VAL A 383 8.87 1.15 -2.18
N ALA A 384 8.62 -0.05 -1.63
CA ALA A 384 9.56 -0.66 -0.70
C ALA A 384 10.94 -0.88 -1.32
N GLU A 385 11.02 -1.46 -2.52
CA GLU A 385 12.31 -1.68 -3.19
C GLU A 385 12.95 -0.36 -3.67
N ALA A 386 12.17 0.62 -4.11
CA ALA A 386 12.64 1.91 -4.60
C ALA A 386 13.28 2.75 -3.48
N LEU A 387 12.83 2.59 -2.23
CA LEU A 387 13.30 3.37 -1.08
C LEU A 387 14.39 2.66 -0.26
N GLN A 388 14.91 1.52 -0.73
CA GLN A 388 16.00 0.82 -0.03
C GLN A 388 17.27 1.66 0.04
N SER A 389 17.91 1.66 1.20
CA SER A 389 19.15 2.40 1.41
C SER A 389 20.11 1.61 2.30
N LYS A 390 21.42 1.83 2.13
CA LYS A 390 22.46 1.12 2.89
C LYS A 390 22.43 1.51 4.36
N SER A 391 22.18 2.79 4.64
CA SER A 391 22.01 3.30 6.01
C SER A 391 20.64 2.99 6.61
N GLY A 392 19.68 2.53 5.79
CA GLY A 392 18.29 2.29 6.18
C GLY A 392 17.40 3.54 6.11
N ASP A 393 17.97 4.71 5.78
CA ASP A 393 17.24 5.95 5.58
C ASP A 393 17.57 6.53 4.19
N SER A 394 16.55 7.04 3.50
CA SER A 394 16.58 7.49 2.11
C SER A 394 16.06 8.91 1.98
N ILE A 395 16.64 9.72 1.09
CA ILE A 395 16.14 11.04 0.71
C ILE A 395 15.63 10.96 -0.72
N VAL A 396 14.36 11.30 -0.92
CA VAL A 396 13.73 11.29 -2.24
C VAL A 396 13.78 12.68 -2.85
N VAL A 397 14.18 12.75 -4.12
CA VAL A 397 14.24 13.99 -4.90
C VAL A 397 13.45 13.80 -6.18
N ASP A 398 12.43 14.63 -6.38
CA ASP A 398 11.72 14.76 -7.64
C ASP A 398 12.65 15.38 -8.71
N LEU A 399 12.79 14.70 -9.84
CA LEU A 399 13.62 15.13 -10.97
C LEU A 399 12.92 16.15 -11.88
N ASN A 400 11.65 16.50 -11.61
CA ASN A 400 10.86 17.49 -12.32
C ASN A 400 10.85 17.26 -13.85
N ILE A 401 10.69 16.00 -14.27
CA ILE A 401 10.75 15.63 -15.70
C ILE A 401 9.56 16.18 -16.49
N GLY A 402 8.36 16.19 -15.88
CA GLY A 402 7.12 16.69 -16.49
C GLY A 402 6.30 15.62 -17.24
N GLY A 403 4.97 15.74 -17.12
CA GLY A 403 3.98 14.80 -17.68
C GLY A 403 4.05 14.68 -19.21
N PRO A 404 3.76 13.50 -19.80
CA PRO A 404 3.26 12.26 -19.17
C PRO A 404 4.38 11.36 -18.61
N TYR A 405 5.51 11.95 -18.21
CA TYR A 405 6.62 11.25 -17.57
C TYR A 405 6.82 11.79 -16.15
N SER A 406 7.43 11.00 -15.29
CA SER A 406 7.95 11.46 -14.01
C SER A 406 9.22 10.71 -13.66
N GLY A 407 9.95 11.20 -12.67
CA GLY A 407 11.07 10.46 -12.15
C GLY A 407 11.63 11.02 -10.86
N TYR A 408 12.28 10.12 -10.11
CA TYR A 408 12.83 10.41 -8.79
C TYR A 408 14.25 9.88 -8.70
N ALA A 409 15.09 10.59 -7.96
CA ALA A 409 16.33 10.06 -7.44
C ALA A 409 16.17 9.76 -5.94
N VAL A 410 16.59 8.56 -5.54
CA VAL A 410 16.61 8.12 -4.15
C VAL A 410 18.07 8.06 -3.70
N HIS A 411 18.39 8.85 -2.69
CA HIS A 411 19.73 8.98 -2.13
C HIS A 411 19.81 8.31 -0.76
N ASP A 412 20.95 7.75 -0.41
CA ASP A 412 21.24 7.35 0.97
C ASP A 412 21.30 8.60 1.86
N ALA A 413 20.60 8.59 3.00
CA ALA A 413 20.50 9.77 3.85
C ALA A 413 21.82 10.12 4.55
N SER A 414 22.72 9.16 4.74
CA SER A 414 24.02 9.32 5.41
C SER A 414 25.07 9.87 4.44
N ASP A 415 25.34 9.17 3.34
CA ASP A 415 26.44 9.50 2.44
C ASP A 415 26.02 10.32 1.20
N LYS A 416 24.70 10.52 1.04
CA LYS A 416 24.08 11.30 -0.04
C LYS A 416 24.24 10.71 -1.44
N THR A 417 24.75 9.48 -1.58
CA THR A 417 24.94 8.84 -2.88
C THR A 417 23.62 8.28 -3.42
N VAL A 418 23.43 8.35 -4.75
CA VAL A 418 22.25 7.80 -5.43
C VAL A 418 22.23 6.27 -5.26
N GLN A 419 21.16 5.75 -4.67
CA GLN A 419 20.88 4.33 -4.52
C GLN A 419 19.93 3.83 -5.62
N GLN A 420 18.90 4.60 -5.95
CA GLN A 420 17.94 4.26 -7.00
C GLN A 420 17.56 5.46 -7.86
N LEU A 421 17.16 5.16 -9.09
CA LEU A 421 16.40 6.07 -9.94
C LEU A 421 15.08 5.41 -10.30
N VAL A 422 13.99 6.16 -10.25
CA VAL A 422 12.66 5.69 -10.64
C VAL A 422 12.22 6.53 -11.83
N PHE A 423 11.80 5.90 -12.92
CA PHE A 423 11.30 6.58 -14.11
C PHE A 423 9.94 6.03 -14.52
N PHE A 424 9.00 6.92 -14.79
CA PHE A 424 7.64 6.58 -15.17
C PHE A 424 7.37 6.95 -16.62
N ASN A 425 6.59 6.11 -17.28
CA ASN A 425 6.03 6.36 -18.60
C ASN A 425 4.52 6.13 -18.52
N PHE A 426 3.77 7.22 -18.39
CA PHE A 426 2.31 7.19 -18.34
C PHE A 426 1.65 7.33 -19.72
N ALA A 427 2.40 7.14 -20.82
CA ALA A 427 1.84 7.25 -22.16
C ALA A 427 0.60 6.35 -22.31
N ASN A 428 -0.52 6.98 -22.68
CA ASN A 428 -1.81 6.31 -22.79
C ASN A 428 -1.86 5.47 -24.06
N VAL A 429 -1.56 4.17 -23.92
CA VAL A 429 -1.55 3.20 -25.02
C VAL A 429 -2.56 2.09 -24.78
N SER A 430 -3.20 1.64 -25.86
CA SER A 430 -4.16 0.53 -25.83
C SER A 430 -3.49 -0.84 -25.72
N ALA A 431 -2.20 -0.94 -26.03
CA ALA A 431 -1.36 -2.13 -25.83
C ALA A 431 0.10 -1.73 -25.62
N SER A 432 0.77 -2.36 -24.66
CA SER A 432 2.13 -1.97 -24.23
C SER A 432 3.27 -2.39 -25.17
N ALA A 433 2.96 -3.16 -26.21
CA ALA A 433 3.98 -3.76 -27.06
C ALA A 433 4.71 -2.70 -27.91
N GLY A 434 6.02 -2.56 -27.68
CA GLY A 434 6.94 -1.84 -28.57
C GLY A 434 7.03 -0.32 -28.39
N LEU A 435 6.23 0.26 -27.49
CA LEU A 435 6.30 1.70 -27.17
C LEU A 435 7.10 1.91 -25.88
N LYS A 436 8.06 2.83 -25.93
CA LYS A 436 8.97 3.11 -24.82
C LYS A 436 9.41 4.57 -24.83
N GLN A 437 9.73 5.08 -23.65
CA GLN A 437 10.45 6.34 -23.47
C GLN A 437 11.86 6.04 -23.00
N THR A 438 12.85 6.66 -23.63
CA THR A 438 14.26 6.53 -23.24
C THR A 438 14.65 7.68 -22.31
N PHE A 439 15.28 7.35 -21.18
CA PHE A 439 15.88 8.30 -20.23
C PHE A 439 17.40 8.15 -20.26
N LYS A 440 18.12 9.25 -20.48
CA LYS A 440 19.58 9.30 -20.53
C LYS A 440 20.16 9.72 -19.18
N ILE A 441 21.00 8.86 -18.62
CA ILE A 441 21.69 9.05 -17.35
C ILE A 441 23.17 9.39 -17.64
N SER A 442 23.71 10.38 -16.94
CA SER A 442 25.11 10.82 -17.12
C SER A 442 26.10 9.89 -16.40
N SER A 443 27.36 9.88 -16.85
CA SER A 443 28.42 9.01 -16.32
C SER A 443 28.83 9.30 -14.87
N ASN A 444 28.42 10.46 -14.34
CA ASN A 444 28.72 10.94 -12.99
C ASN A 444 27.55 10.77 -12.01
N THR A 445 26.41 10.19 -12.42
CA THR A 445 25.25 9.96 -11.55
C THR A 445 25.58 9.06 -10.36
N PHE A 446 26.23 7.93 -10.60
CA PHE A 446 26.59 6.98 -9.55
C PHE A 446 28.00 7.28 -9.03
N ALA A 447 28.14 7.32 -7.71
CA ALA A 447 29.43 7.54 -7.05
C ALA A 447 30.48 6.52 -7.52
N SER A 448 31.75 6.93 -7.62
CA SER A 448 32.84 6.06 -8.05
C SER A 448 33.04 4.82 -7.16
N SER A 449 32.63 4.91 -5.89
CA SER A 449 32.63 3.82 -4.92
C SER A 449 31.51 2.79 -5.14
N THR A 450 30.55 3.06 -6.03
CA THR A 450 29.40 2.21 -6.32
C THR A 450 29.58 1.56 -7.70
N SER A 451 29.18 0.29 -7.84
CA SER A 451 29.18 -0.37 -9.16
C SER A 451 28.30 0.42 -10.12
N LYS A 452 28.89 0.79 -11.26
CA LYS A 452 28.18 1.43 -12.38
C LYS A 452 27.48 0.41 -13.29
N LYS A 453 27.62 -0.89 -13.01
CA LYS A 453 26.73 -1.93 -13.54
C LYS A 453 25.48 -1.96 -12.68
N VAL A 454 24.40 -1.40 -13.19
CA VAL A 454 23.11 -1.29 -12.51
C VAL A 454 22.20 -2.44 -12.89
N THR A 455 21.21 -2.71 -12.05
CA THR A 455 20.09 -3.60 -12.37
C THR A 455 18.84 -2.77 -12.60
N VAL A 456 18.13 -3.01 -13.69
CA VAL A 456 16.85 -2.36 -13.98
C VAL A 456 15.72 -3.37 -13.78
N LYS A 457 14.78 -3.04 -12.90
CA LYS A 457 13.50 -3.75 -12.76
C LYS A 457 12.39 -2.95 -13.41
N TYR A 458 11.41 -3.63 -13.97
CA TYR A 458 10.26 -2.99 -14.61
C TYR A 458 8.97 -3.38 -13.90
N LEU A 459 8.11 -2.39 -13.65
CA LEU A 459 6.69 -2.61 -13.40
C LEU A 459 5.93 -2.35 -14.69
N VAL A 460 5.11 -3.31 -15.08
CA VAL A 460 4.47 -3.35 -16.39
C VAL A 460 3.08 -3.93 -16.29
N GLY A 461 2.17 -3.39 -17.10
CA GLY A 461 0.85 -3.93 -17.36
C GLY A 461 0.57 -3.86 -18.85
N ASN A 462 -0.42 -4.61 -19.34
CA ASN A 462 -0.71 -4.70 -20.79
C ASN A 462 -1.35 -3.42 -21.37
N SER A 463 -1.96 -2.58 -20.53
CA SER A 463 -2.46 -1.26 -20.89
C SER A 463 -2.65 -0.42 -19.61
N MET A 464 -3.04 0.84 -19.76
CA MET A 464 -3.38 1.71 -18.62
C MET A 464 -4.55 1.16 -17.80
N LEU A 465 -5.50 0.49 -18.46
CA LEU A 465 -6.71 -0.06 -17.86
C LEU A 465 -6.56 -1.53 -17.44
N GLU A 466 -5.35 -2.10 -17.50
CA GLU A 466 -5.09 -3.46 -17.04
C GLU A 466 -5.41 -3.59 -15.54
N THR A 467 -6.04 -4.69 -15.14
CA THR A 467 -6.47 -4.91 -13.75
C THR A 467 -5.89 -6.19 -13.14
N LYS A 468 -5.28 -7.05 -13.95
CA LYS A 468 -4.86 -8.41 -13.57
C LYS A 468 -3.42 -8.73 -13.97
N ASN A 469 -3.06 -8.53 -15.24
CA ASN A 469 -1.76 -8.94 -15.79
C ASN A 469 -0.69 -7.90 -15.52
N ILE A 470 -0.23 -7.83 -14.27
CA ILE A 470 0.81 -6.91 -13.83
C ILE A 470 2.06 -7.68 -13.42
N GLY A 471 3.22 -7.22 -13.89
CA GLY A 471 4.50 -7.86 -13.66
C GLY A 471 5.48 -6.90 -12.98
N TRP A 472 6.28 -7.43 -12.05
CA TRP A 472 7.35 -6.71 -11.37
C TRP A 472 8.65 -7.53 -11.45
N GLY A 473 9.65 -7.01 -12.18
CA GLY A 473 10.99 -7.61 -12.23
C GLY A 473 11.04 -9.08 -12.69
N GLY A 474 10.22 -9.44 -13.67
CA GLY A 474 10.11 -10.81 -14.18
C GLY A 474 9.25 -11.74 -13.34
N GLN A 475 8.56 -11.23 -12.32
CA GLN A 475 7.62 -11.99 -11.49
C GLN A 475 6.21 -11.40 -11.57
N THR A 476 5.20 -12.16 -11.20
CA THR A 476 3.79 -11.72 -11.21
C THR A 476 2.95 -12.43 -10.14
N LEU A 477 1.82 -11.81 -9.78
CA LEU A 477 0.72 -12.43 -9.03
C LEU A 477 -0.55 -12.59 -9.88
N ALA A 478 -0.47 -12.34 -11.19
CA ALA A 478 -1.58 -12.54 -12.11
C ALA A 478 -2.04 -14.01 -12.07
N GLY A 479 -3.30 -14.24 -11.70
CA GLY A 479 -3.86 -15.58 -11.54
C GLY A 479 -3.31 -16.39 -10.36
N VAL A 480 -2.61 -15.75 -9.41
CA VAL A 480 -2.01 -16.42 -8.25
C VAL A 480 -2.88 -16.24 -7.00
N GLY A 481 -3.59 -17.30 -6.63
CA GLY A 481 -4.53 -17.27 -5.50
C GLY A 481 -3.93 -17.40 -4.11
N ASP A 482 -2.68 -17.85 -3.98
CA ASP A 482 -1.99 -18.07 -2.70
C ASP A 482 -0.95 -16.99 -2.38
N ALA A 483 -0.93 -15.90 -3.16
CA ALA A 483 -0.04 -14.75 -3.04
C ALA A 483 1.46 -15.06 -3.19
N LYS A 484 1.88 -16.25 -3.64
CA LYS A 484 3.32 -16.51 -3.86
C LYS A 484 3.76 -15.99 -5.22
N MET A 485 4.65 -15.01 -5.25
CA MET A 485 5.22 -14.47 -6.49
C MET A 485 5.78 -15.60 -7.37
N ILE A 486 5.30 -15.71 -8.60
CA ILE A 486 5.81 -16.67 -9.58
C ILE A 486 6.64 -15.96 -10.64
N SER A 487 7.66 -16.64 -11.16
CA SER A 487 8.40 -16.15 -12.34
C SER A 487 7.47 -16.14 -13.55
N SER A 488 7.48 -15.05 -14.31
CA SER A 488 6.77 -14.94 -15.57
C SER A 488 7.70 -15.26 -16.74
N SER A 489 7.25 -16.13 -17.63
CA SER A 489 7.87 -16.34 -18.95
C SER A 489 7.27 -15.44 -20.03
N GLN A 490 6.27 -14.62 -19.67
CA GLN A 490 5.54 -13.79 -20.61
C GLN A 490 6.37 -12.54 -20.97
N SER A 491 6.35 -12.18 -22.25
CA SER A 491 7.08 -11.00 -22.76
C SER A 491 6.60 -9.68 -22.12
N TRP A 492 5.35 -9.63 -21.64
CA TRP A 492 4.79 -8.47 -20.97
C TRP A 492 5.27 -8.28 -19.53
N ALA A 493 5.97 -9.26 -18.93
CA ALA A 493 6.57 -9.16 -17.60
C ALA A 493 8.08 -9.51 -17.69
N PRO A 494 8.91 -8.60 -18.24
CA PRO A 494 10.30 -8.89 -18.53
C PRO A 494 11.12 -9.03 -17.24
N ALA A 495 12.11 -9.92 -17.29
CA ALA A 495 13.08 -10.08 -16.22
C ALA A 495 13.96 -8.83 -16.03
N ASN A 496 14.65 -8.78 -14.89
CA ASN A 496 15.59 -7.72 -14.59
C ASN A 496 16.69 -7.62 -15.65
N LYS A 497 17.08 -6.39 -16.02
CA LYS A 497 18.07 -6.12 -17.06
C LYS A 497 19.34 -5.49 -16.46
N PRO A 498 20.53 -6.11 -16.62
CA PRO A 498 21.78 -5.43 -16.28
C PRO A 498 22.08 -4.34 -17.33
N VAL A 499 22.55 -3.18 -16.88
CA VAL A 499 22.96 -2.07 -17.74
C VAL A 499 24.29 -1.51 -17.23
N ASP A 500 25.24 -1.25 -18.14
CA ASP A 500 26.50 -0.59 -17.80
C ASP A 500 26.36 0.93 -17.98
N CYS A 501 26.47 1.66 -16.88
CA CYS A 501 26.40 3.11 -16.83
C CYS A 501 27.78 3.77 -16.61
N SER A 502 28.88 3.04 -16.87
CA SER A 502 30.25 3.55 -16.67
C SER A 502 30.54 4.83 -17.45
N ASN A 503 30.00 4.92 -18.67
CA ASN A 503 30.12 6.08 -19.57
C ASN A 503 28.78 6.83 -19.72
N GLY A 504 27.88 6.69 -18.75
CA GLY A 504 26.46 7.03 -18.90
C GLY A 504 25.71 5.89 -19.59
N CYS A 505 24.38 5.94 -19.55
CA CYS A 505 23.53 4.89 -20.09
C CYS A 505 22.14 5.40 -20.45
N SER A 506 21.40 4.57 -21.19
CA SER A 506 20.01 4.81 -21.57
C SER A 506 19.12 3.76 -20.94
N ILE A 507 18.03 4.20 -20.30
CA ILE A 507 17.01 3.33 -19.72
C ILE A 507 15.74 3.46 -20.54
N ASP A 508 15.27 2.34 -21.07
CA ASP A 508 14.07 2.26 -21.89
C ASP A 508 12.89 1.83 -21.03
N VAL A 509 11.93 2.73 -20.78
CA VAL A 509 10.76 2.47 -19.95
C VAL A 509 9.54 2.17 -20.84
N PRO A 510 8.96 0.96 -20.77
CA PRO A 510 7.76 0.61 -21.55
C PRO A 510 6.56 1.53 -21.26
N ALA A 511 5.71 1.75 -22.25
CA ALA A 511 4.43 2.44 -22.09
C ALA A 511 3.29 1.43 -21.93
N PRO A 512 2.39 1.58 -20.95
CA PRO A 512 2.65 2.25 -19.70
C PRO A 512 3.52 1.39 -18.80
N GLY A 513 4.26 2.03 -17.90
CA GLY A 513 5.11 1.31 -16.97
C GLY A 513 6.07 2.21 -16.24
N LEU A 514 6.87 1.59 -15.39
CA LEU A 514 7.96 2.26 -14.71
C LEU A 514 9.21 1.38 -14.68
N ALA A 515 10.36 2.00 -14.54
CA ALA A 515 11.62 1.32 -14.26
C ALA A 515 12.22 1.81 -12.94
N VAL A 516 12.74 0.87 -12.14
CA VAL A 516 13.62 1.19 -11.01
C VAL A 516 15.03 0.72 -11.36
N VAL A 517 15.99 1.65 -11.31
CA VAL A 517 17.40 1.44 -11.60
C VAL A 517 18.15 1.37 -10.27
N PHE A 518 18.67 0.20 -9.92
CA PHE A 518 19.39 -0.05 -8.68
C PHE A 518 20.90 0.15 -8.86
N ALA A 519 21.45 1.14 -8.17
CA ALA A 519 22.89 1.36 -8.09
C ALA A 519 23.54 0.19 -7.33
N GLY A 520 24.71 -0.28 -7.78
CA GLY A 520 25.38 -1.40 -7.10
C GLY A 520 24.92 -2.81 -7.51
N GLY A 521 23.82 -2.93 -8.27
CA GLY A 521 23.11 -4.19 -8.50
C GLY A 521 22.06 -4.45 -7.41
N ASN A 522 21.06 -5.31 -7.68
CA ASN A 522 20.01 -5.59 -6.69
C ASN A 522 20.63 -5.95 -5.33
N VAL A 523 20.16 -5.30 -4.27
CA VAL A 523 20.30 -5.86 -2.93
C VAL A 523 19.50 -7.15 -2.95
N SER A 524 20.18 -8.30 -3.05
CA SER A 524 19.52 -9.59 -2.94
C SER A 524 18.71 -9.58 -1.65
N SER A 525 17.39 -9.75 -1.76
CA SER A 525 16.55 -10.11 -0.64
C SER A 525 17.17 -11.34 0.01
N THR A 526 17.81 -11.17 1.16
CA THR A 526 18.31 -12.29 1.96
C THR A 526 17.10 -13.13 2.35
N GLN A 527 16.81 -14.18 1.59
CA GLN A 527 16.17 -15.34 2.18
C GLN A 527 17.17 -15.87 3.21
N SER A 528 16.91 -15.59 4.48
CA SER A 528 17.55 -16.30 5.58
C SER A 528 17.18 -17.78 5.43
N SER A 529 17.97 -18.53 4.67
CA SER A 529 17.96 -19.98 4.73
C SER A 529 18.64 -20.36 6.04
N THR A 530 17.88 -20.38 7.13
CA THR A 530 18.23 -21.17 8.31
C THR A 530 18.16 -22.64 7.93
N SER A 531 19.15 -23.08 7.16
CA SER A 531 19.54 -24.48 7.06
C SER A 531 20.21 -24.81 8.40
N SER A 532 19.43 -25.22 9.38
CA SER A 532 19.94 -25.82 10.61
C SER A 532 20.66 -27.13 10.25
N ARG A 533 21.95 -27.02 9.91
CA ARG A 533 22.88 -28.16 9.97
C ARG A 533 23.21 -28.39 11.44
N THR A 534 22.41 -29.23 12.09
CA THR A 534 22.80 -29.86 13.35
C THR A 534 23.86 -30.91 13.03
N SER A 535 25.12 -30.52 13.20
CA SER A 535 26.25 -31.45 13.34
C SER A 535 26.09 -32.21 14.66
N ILE A 536 25.59 -33.45 14.61
CA ILE A 536 25.63 -34.36 15.75
C ILE A 536 26.90 -35.21 15.62
N THR A 537 27.82 -34.96 16.54
CA THR A 537 29.02 -35.75 16.79
C THR A 537 28.70 -37.16 17.30
N ASN A 538 29.41 -38.12 16.72
CA ASN A 538 29.63 -39.53 17.11
C ASN A 538 29.23 -39.96 18.53
N ILE A 539 28.36 -40.98 18.62
CA ILE A 539 28.34 -41.98 19.71
C ILE A 539 28.25 -43.37 19.04
N PRO A 540 29.02 -44.40 19.45
CA PRO A 540 29.14 -45.66 18.71
C PRO A 540 28.04 -46.68 19.02
N SER A 541 27.65 -47.39 17.95
CA SER A 541 27.12 -48.75 17.83
C SER A 541 26.26 -49.35 18.95
N GLN A 542 25.01 -49.67 18.60
CA GLN A 542 24.45 -51.00 18.88
C GLN A 542 23.45 -51.44 17.82
N THR A 543 23.68 -52.66 17.35
CA THR A 543 23.03 -53.40 16.28
C THR A 543 21.65 -53.93 16.72
N THR A 544 20.63 -53.78 15.89
CA THR A 544 19.54 -54.77 15.77
C THR A 544 18.86 -54.66 14.41
N GLN A 545 18.95 -55.75 13.65
CA GLN A 545 18.20 -55.99 12.42
C GLN A 545 16.72 -56.24 12.74
N SER A 546 15.81 -55.69 11.92
CA SER A 546 14.61 -56.42 11.53
C SER A 546 14.20 -56.02 10.11
N THR A 547 14.20 -57.04 9.25
CA THR A 547 13.68 -57.09 7.89
C THR A 547 12.15 -57.07 7.89
N LEU A 548 11.52 -56.44 6.90
CA LEU A 548 10.50 -57.10 6.05
C LEU A 548 10.09 -56.24 4.84
N SER A 549 9.66 -56.98 3.83
CA SER A 549 9.62 -56.72 2.39
C SER A 549 8.26 -56.25 1.86
N SER A 550 8.26 -56.00 0.54
CA SER A 550 7.15 -56.12 -0.43
C SER A 550 6.25 -54.88 -0.57
N SER A 551 5.75 -54.50 -1.74
CA SER A 551 5.93 -54.96 -3.12
C SER A 551 5.20 -53.96 -4.03
N SER A 552 5.80 -53.61 -5.15
CA SER A 552 5.19 -52.83 -6.23
C SER A 552 4.43 -53.74 -7.20
N VAL A 553 3.18 -53.37 -7.53
CA VAL A 553 2.43 -53.94 -8.66
C VAL A 553 1.84 -52.81 -9.50
N ARG A 554 2.18 -52.83 -10.80
CA ARG A 554 1.56 -52.09 -11.91
C ARG A 554 0.35 -52.86 -12.43
N PHE A 555 -0.62 -52.15 -13.00
CA PHE A 555 -1.44 -52.41 -14.22
C PHE A 555 -2.60 -51.38 -14.13
N GLY A 556 -3.08 -50.67 -15.15
CA GLY A 556 -2.99 -50.77 -16.61
C GLY A 556 -4.40 -50.54 -17.18
N HIS A 557 -4.52 -49.76 -18.27
CA HIS A 557 -5.66 -49.69 -19.21
C HIS A 557 -7.00 -49.12 -18.68
N GLU A 558 -7.91 -48.50 -19.43
CA GLU A 558 -8.03 -47.86 -20.74
C GLU A 558 -9.50 -47.36 -20.85
N TYR A 559 -9.74 -46.35 -21.71
CA TYR A 559 -10.93 -46.14 -22.56
C TYR A 559 -12.32 -45.67 -22.06
N ILE A 560 -12.83 -44.68 -22.85
CA ILE A 560 -14.22 -44.44 -23.35
C ILE A 560 -15.23 -43.96 -22.28
N GLY A 561 -15.98 -42.86 -22.41
CA GLY A 561 -16.53 -42.12 -23.55
C GLY A 561 -18.07 -42.19 -23.52
N LEU A 562 -18.78 -41.05 -23.46
CA LEU A 562 -20.15 -40.80 -24.01
C LEU A 562 -20.61 -39.37 -23.62
N LEU A 563 -20.87 -38.47 -24.58
CA LEU A 563 -22.19 -37.98 -25.09
C LEU A 563 -23.10 -37.36 -23.99
N LEU A 564 -23.76 -36.19 -24.11
CA LEU A 564 -24.61 -35.70 -25.21
C LEU A 564 -25.00 -34.20 -25.01
N THR A 565 -24.99 -33.45 -26.12
CA THR A 565 -25.90 -32.38 -26.61
C THR A 565 -26.29 -31.11 -25.84
N LEU A 566 -25.94 -30.03 -26.53
CA LEU A 566 -26.49 -28.68 -26.67
C LEU A 566 -28.00 -28.65 -27.05
N VAL A 567 -28.79 -27.76 -26.42
CA VAL A 567 -29.95 -27.08 -27.06
C VAL A 567 -30.04 -25.64 -26.57
N LEU A 568 -29.96 -24.70 -27.51
CA LEU A 568 -30.30 -23.29 -27.41
C LEU A 568 -31.83 -23.09 -27.49
N VAL A 569 -32.40 -22.22 -26.65
CA VAL A 569 -33.62 -21.46 -27.01
C VAL A 569 -33.52 -20.03 -26.48
N ILE A 570 -33.61 -19.09 -27.42
CA ILE A 570 -33.80 -17.64 -27.25
C ILE A 570 -35.30 -17.35 -27.11
N LYS A 571 -35.70 -16.48 -26.16
CA LYS A 571 -36.64 -15.36 -26.40
C LYS A 571 -36.95 -14.53 -25.14
N HIS A 572 -36.61 -13.24 -25.23
CA HIS A 572 -37.39 -12.03 -24.90
C HIS A 572 -38.02 -11.89 -23.51
N PHE A 573 -37.67 -10.81 -22.80
CA PHE A 573 -38.64 -9.79 -22.38
C PHE A 573 -37.96 -8.41 -22.17
N ILE A 574 -38.58 -7.38 -22.74
CA ILE A 574 -38.33 -5.95 -22.54
C ILE A 574 -39.32 -5.46 -21.48
N GLY A 575 -38.93 -4.53 -20.60
CA GLY A 575 -39.88 -3.58 -20.03
C GLY A 575 -39.58 -3.04 -18.62
N LEU A 576 -39.24 -1.75 -18.57
CA LEU A 576 -39.44 -0.75 -17.50
C LEU A 576 -38.91 -1.06 -16.07
N LEU A 577 -37.77 -0.47 -15.72
CA LEU A 577 -37.62 0.73 -14.87
C LEU A 577 -36.15 1.14 -14.79
#